data_AF-A0A367M1H6-F1
#
_entry.id   AF-A0A367M1H6-F1
#
_cell.length_a   1.000
_cell.length_b   1.000
_cell.length_c   1.000
_cell.angle_alpha   90.00
_cell.angle_beta   90.00
_cell.angle_gamma   90.00
#
_symmetry.space_group_name_H-M   'P 1'
#
loop_
_entity.id
_entity.type
_entity.pdbx_description
1 polymer ?
#
loop_
_entity_poly.entity_id
_entity_poly.type
_entity_poly.pdbx_seq_one_letter_code
_entity_poly.pdbx_strand_id
1 'polypeptide(L)'
;AQLTTDHSQCTNRHCPNFQQCAFYKAREGMTKVDVIVTNHDLVLADLALGGGAILPDPRETLYVFDEGHHLPDKAIGHFAHFTRLRATADWLEQIAKNLTKLLAQHPLPGDLGRLIEQVPELAREIKTQQQFMFTACEEIGDFRAGEDMEGRERPRHRFVGGVVPEHIREMGIELKKGFSKLTDLFTRLTDILKEAMDGEGAGGIASHQAEEWYPLFGSLLARAQGNWELWTAFTCEDPQDSPPMARWLTLAESGSFYDIEANASPILAAETLRRNLWNVAYGVLVTSATLTALGTFDRYRMRAGLPRNAVTAVVPSPFHHAEAGV
;
A
#
# COMPACT_ATOMS: atom_id res chain seq x y z
N ALA A 1 -9.20 -22.29 1.37
CA ALA A 1 -7.82 -22.09 0.92
C ALA A 1 -7.76 -20.78 0.15
N GLN A 2 -6.82 -19.89 0.46
CA GLN A 2 -6.64 -18.64 -0.26
C GLN A 2 -6.05 -18.97 -1.65
N LEU A 3 -6.73 -18.54 -2.72
CA LEU A 3 -6.39 -18.85 -4.11
C LEU A 3 -5.73 -17.67 -4.83
N THR A 4 -5.25 -16.68 -4.08
CA THR A 4 -4.74 -15.39 -4.59
C THR A 4 -3.33 -15.14 -4.05
N THR A 5 -2.47 -14.57 -4.90
CA THR A 5 -1.08 -14.22 -4.61
C THR A 5 -0.88 -12.75 -4.96
N ASP A 6 -0.21 -12.00 -4.08
CA ASP A 6 0.06 -10.57 -4.30
C ASP A 6 1.23 -10.37 -5.27
N HIS A 7 1.38 -9.16 -5.84
CA HIS A 7 2.45 -8.85 -6.80
C HIS A 7 3.84 -9.22 -6.28
N SER A 8 4.10 -9.01 -4.99
CA SER A 8 5.37 -9.32 -4.36
C SER A 8 5.67 -10.82 -4.28
N GLN A 9 4.65 -11.68 -4.30
CA GLN A 9 4.81 -13.13 -4.20
C GLN A 9 4.77 -13.85 -5.56
N CYS A 10 4.52 -13.12 -6.65
CA CYS A 10 4.36 -13.68 -7.99
C CYS A 10 5.73 -13.96 -8.64
N THR A 11 6.02 -15.24 -8.95
CA THR A 11 7.24 -15.68 -9.66
C THR A 11 7.15 -15.56 -11.18
N ASN A 12 6.07 -14.98 -11.71
CA ASN A 12 5.89 -14.72 -13.14
C ASN A 12 6.16 -15.96 -14.01
N ARG A 13 7.09 -15.89 -14.97
CA ARG A 13 7.40 -16.96 -15.94
C ARG A 13 7.83 -18.27 -15.30
N HIS A 14 8.31 -18.22 -14.06
CA HIS A 14 8.78 -19.38 -13.30
C HIS A 14 7.66 -20.07 -12.51
N CYS A 15 6.42 -19.57 -12.58
CA CYS A 15 5.28 -20.23 -11.97
C CYS A 15 4.94 -21.54 -12.70
N PRO A 16 4.78 -22.69 -12.01
CA PRO A 16 4.41 -23.96 -12.65
C PRO A 16 3.08 -23.91 -13.42
N ASN A 17 2.17 -23.03 -12.99
CA ASN A 17 0.86 -22.82 -13.60
C ASN A 17 0.83 -21.63 -14.56
N PHE A 18 1.98 -21.05 -14.93
CA PHE A 18 2.07 -19.81 -15.72
C PHE A 18 1.21 -19.84 -16.99
N GLN A 19 1.28 -20.93 -17.77
CA GLN A 19 0.51 -21.10 -19.00
C GLN A 19 -1.01 -21.20 -18.79
N GLN A 20 -1.46 -21.52 -17.57
CA GLN A 20 -2.88 -21.63 -17.21
C GLN A 20 -3.36 -20.48 -16.32
N CYS A 21 -2.43 -19.64 -15.84
CA CYS A 21 -2.71 -18.55 -14.92
C CYS A 21 -3.63 -17.52 -15.57
N ALA A 22 -4.83 -17.35 -15.01
CA ALA A 22 -5.82 -16.40 -15.52
C ALA A 22 -5.29 -14.95 -15.52
N PHE A 23 -4.53 -14.57 -14.49
CA PHE A 23 -3.86 -13.27 -14.41
C PHE A 23 -2.83 -13.08 -15.54
N TYR A 24 -1.98 -14.08 -15.79
CA TYR A 24 -1.01 -13.98 -16.88
C TYR A 24 -1.69 -13.98 -18.25
N LYS A 25 -2.69 -14.84 -18.49
CA LYS A 25 -3.45 -14.83 -19.76
C LYS A 25 -4.13 -13.49 -20.03
N ALA A 26 -4.68 -12.86 -19.00
CA ALA A 26 -5.22 -11.51 -19.10
C ALA A 26 -4.10 -10.49 -19.43
N ARG A 27 -2.91 -10.64 -18.84
CA ARG A 27 -1.75 -9.75 -19.05
C ARG A 27 -1.01 -9.94 -20.37
N GLU A 28 -0.89 -11.17 -20.87
CA GLU A 28 -0.21 -11.49 -22.14
C GLU A 28 -0.93 -10.86 -23.35
N GLY A 29 -2.25 -10.67 -23.24
CA GLY A 29 -3.05 -9.92 -24.20
C GLY A 29 -2.99 -8.41 -24.01
N MET A 30 -2.67 -7.90 -22.81
CA MET A 30 -2.75 -6.46 -22.50
C MET A 30 -1.80 -5.61 -23.37
N THR A 31 -0.63 -6.12 -23.76
CA THR A 31 0.30 -5.39 -24.64
C THR A 31 -0.11 -5.40 -26.12
N LYS A 32 -1.14 -6.17 -26.49
CA LYS A 32 -1.62 -6.33 -27.87
C LYS A 32 -2.98 -5.68 -28.12
N VAL A 33 -3.56 -5.06 -27.11
CA VAL A 33 -4.89 -4.42 -27.21
C VAL A 33 -4.76 -2.92 -27.02
N ASP A 34 -5.56 -2.18 -27.78
CA ASP A 34 -5.58 -0.72 -27.70
C ASP A 34 -6.45 -0.21 -26.54
N VAL A 35 -7.37 -1.05 -26.03
CA VAL A 35 -8.35 -0.69 -24.99
C VAL A 35 -8.40 -1.76 -23.91
N ILE A 36 -8.23 -1.34 -22.65
CA ILE A 36 -8.31 -2.19 -21.46
C ILE A 36 -9.48 -1.70 -20.59
N VAL A 37 -10.40 -2.60 -20.25
CA VAL A 37 -11.50 -2.32 -19.33
C VAL A 37 -11.19 -2.98 -17.99
N THR A 38 -11.13 -2.18 -16.93
CA THR A 38 -10.89 -2.65 -15.57
C THR A 38 -11.64 -1.81 -14.54
N ASN A 39 -11.71 -2.28 -13.30
CA ASN A 39 -12.31 -1.53 -12.21
C ASN A 39 -11.36 -0.44 -11.68
N HIS A 40 -11.92 0.54 -10.97
CA HIS A 40 -11.15 1.61 -10.34
C HIS A 40 -10.13 1.08 -9.33
N ASP A 41 -10.46 -0.01 -8.64
CA ASP A 41 -9.59 -0.56 -7.60
C ASP A 41 -8.28 -1.11 -8.17
N LEU A 42 -8.30 -1.76 -9.34
CA LEU A 42 -7.08 -2.22 -9.98
C LEU A 42 -6.22 -1.06 -10.49
N VAL A 43 -6.86 -0.01 -11.04
CA VAL A 43 -6.14 1.21 -11.46
C VAL A 43 -5.46 1.86 -10.27
N LEU A 44 -6.18 2.06 -9.17
CA LEU A 44 -5.63 2.70 -7.97
C LEU A 44 -4.55 1.85 -7.31
N ALA A 45 -4.69 0.52 -7.30
CA ALA A 45 -3.65 -0.39 -6.82
C ALA A 45 -2.38 -0.30 -7.68
N ASP A 46 -2.51 -0.29 -9.02
CA ASP A 46 -1.35 -0.12 -9.91
C ASP A 46 -0.65 1.23 -9.69
N LEU A 47 -1.41 2.31 -9.57
CA LEU A 47 -0.89 3.65 -9.29
C LEU A 47 -0.23 3.75 -7.91
N ALA A 48 -0.72 3.00 -6.92
CA ALA A 48 -0.10 2.91 -5.59
C ALA A 48 1.27 2.21 -5.64
N LEU A 49 1.46 1.28 -6.58
CA LEU A 49 2.74 0.62 -6.86
C LEU A 49 3.68 1.47 -7.75
N GLY A 50 3.32 2.72 -8.06
CA GLY A 50 4.09 3.63 -8.91
C GLY A 50 3.64 3.68 -10.38
N GLY A 51 2.66 2.85 -10.77
CA GLY A 51 2.13 2.76 -12.12
C GLY A 51 3.00 1.91 -13.06
N GLY A 52 2.35 1.11 -13.92
CA GLY A 52 3.06 0.31 -14.91
C GLY A 52 3.46 -1.11 -14.44
N ALA A 53 3.11 -1.49 -13.21
CA ALA A 53 3.47 -2.79 -12.64
C ALA A 53 2.54 -3.91 -13.15
N ILE A 54 1.25 -3.58 -13.22
CA ILE A 54 0.13 -4.44 -13.61
C ILE A 54 -0.48 -3.95 -14.93
N LEU A 55 -0.77 -2.64 -15.00
CA LEU A 55 -1.34 -1.97 -16.17
C LEU A 55 -0.20 -1.33 -17.00
N PRO A 56 -0.46 -0.83 -18.22
CA PRO A 56 0.53 -0.08 -18.98
C PRO A 56 1.02 1.17 -18.24
N ASP A 57 2.21 1.68 -18.60
CA ASP A 57 2.78 2.88 -17.97
C ASP A 57 1.78 4.04 -18.06
N PRO A 58 1.43 4.70 -16.94
CA PRO A 58 0.51 5.83 -16.97
C PRO A 58 0.91 6.91 -17.97
N ARG A 59 2.21 7.14 -18.17
CA ARG A 59 2.76 8.15 -19.09
C ARG A 59 2.43 7.88 -20.55
N GLU A 60 2.08 6.64 -20.89
CA GLU A 60 1.69 6.20 -22.23
C GLU A 60 0.19 5.84 -22.30
N THR A 61 -0.58 6.13 -21.23
CA THR A 61 -1.96 5.64 -21.08
C THR A 61 -2.97 6.78 -20.94
N LEU A 62 -4.05 6.70 -21.74
CA LEU A 62 -5.26 7.50 -21.57
C LEU A 62 -6.24 6.80 -20.61
N TYR A 63 -6.57 7.45 -19.51
CA TYR A 63 -7.54 6.92 -18.54
C TYR A 63 -8.93 7.49 -18.79
N VAL A 64 -9.96 6.62 -18.79
CA VAL A 64 -11.37 7.00 -18.81
C VAL A 64 -12.05 6.42 -17.59
N PHE A 65 -12.36 7.27 -16.60
CA PHE A 65 -13.08 6.88 -15.39
C PHE A 65 -14.58 7.10 -15.58
N ASP A 66 -15.32 6.01 -15.71
CA ASP A 66 -16.78 6.02 -15.63
C ASP A 66 -17.25 5.93 -14.18
N GLU A 67 -18.35 6.58 -13.83
CA GLU A 67 -18.76 6.80 -12.44
C GLU A 67 -17.63 7.35 -11.54
N GLY A 68 -16.85 8.27 -12.12
CA GLY A 68 -15.68 8.87 -11.47
C GLY A 68 -15.97 9.64 -10.18
N HIS A 69 -17.23 9.88 -9.83
CA HIS A 69 -17.59 10.48 -8.54
C HIS A 69 -17.13 9.64 -7.33
N HIS A 70 -16.92 8.33 -7.52
CA HIS A 70 -16.35 7.42 -6.51
C HIS A 70 -14.81 7.45 -6.43
N LEU A 71 -14.13 8.02 -7.43
CA LEU A 71 -12.67 7.95 -7.54
C LEU A 71 -11.94 8.49 -6.30
N PRO A 72 -12.33 9.64 -5.70
CA PRO A 72 -11.65 10.15 -4.51
C PRO A 72 -11.76 9.21 -3.31
N ASP A 73 -12.94 8.62 -3.08
CA ASP A 73 -13.16 7.75 -1.92
C ASP A 73 -12.41 6.42 -2.05
N LYS A 74 -12.43 5.84 -3.25
CA LYS A 74 -11.64 4.64 -3.53
C LYS A 74 -10.15 4.91 -3.37
N ALA A 75 -9.66 6.06 -3.84
CA ALA A 75 -8.25 6.42 -3.70
C ALA A 75 -7.84 6.51 -2.22
N ILE A 76 -8.63 7.15 -1.35
CA ILE A 76 -8.32 7.21 0.10
C ILE A 76 -8.05 5.82 0.68
N GLY A 77 -8.85 4.82 0.31
CA GLY A 77 -8.68 3.43 0.78
C GLY A 77 -7.36 2.79 0.33
N HIS A 78 -6.98 2.95 -0.94
CA HIS A 78 -5.73 2.39 -1.49
C HIS A 78 -4.46 3.05 -0.94
N PHE A 79 -4.57 4.27 -0.42
CA PHE A 79 -3.46 5.03 0.15
C PHE A 79 -3.54 5.16 1.68
N ALA A 80 -4.37 4.34 2.32
CA ALA A 80 -4.38 4.18 3.76
C ALA A 80 -3.33 3.14 4.18
N HIS A 81 -2.59 3.43 5.24
CA HIS A 81 -1.57 2.55 5.79
C HIS A 81 -1.97 2.15 7.21
N PHE A 82 -1.69 0.91 7.59
CA PHE A 82 -1.89 0.43 8.95
C PHE A 82 -0.84 -0.59 9.35
N THR A 83 -0.60 -0.71 10.66
CA THR A 83 0.17 -1.81 11.24
C THR A 83 -0.43 -2.22 12.57
N ARG A 84 -0.40 -3.52 12.84
CA ARG A 84 -0.73 -4.08 14.14
C ARG A 84 0.56 -4.26 14.92
N LEU A 85 0.68 -3.56 16.04
CA LEU A 85 1.96 -3.38 16.74
C LEU A 85 2.49 -4.72 17.28
N ARG A 86 1.65 -5.51 17.95
CA ARG A 86 2.04 -6.82 18.50
C ARG A 86 2.25 -7.86 17.40
N ALA A 87 1.30 -7.97 16.46
CA ALA A 87 1.43 -8.91 15.35
C ALA A 87 2.68 -8.64 14.48
N THR A 88 3.12 -7.38 14.37
CA THR A 88 4.37 -7.02 13.70
C THR A 88 5.60 -7.36 14.53
N ALA A 89 5.57 -7.15 15.86
CA ALA A 89 6.63 -7.61 16.74
C ALA A 89 6.82 -9.15 16.70
N ASP A 90 5.72 -9.90 16.69
CA ASP A 90 5.75 -11.37 16.57
C ASP A 90 6.31 -11.82 15.22
N TRP A 91 5.93 -11.13 14.14
CA TRP A 91 6.49 -11.39 12.82
C TRP A 91 8.00 -11.12 12.78
N LEU A 92 8.47 -10.01 13.35
CA LEU A 92 9.90 -9.69 13.43
C LEU A 92 10.68 -10.77 14.20
N GLU A 93 10.11 -11.30 15.28
CA GLU A 93 10.69 -12.44 16.00
C GLU A 93 10.76 -13.71 15.14
N GLN A 94 9.68 -14.02 14.42
CA GLN A 94 9.61 -15.19 13.54
C GLN A 94 10.61 -15.11 12.39
N ILE A 95 10.74 -13.96 11.71
CA ILE A 95 11.71 -13.81 10.62
C ILE A 95 13.14 -13.95 11.13
N ALA A 96 13.46 -13.38 12.31
CA ALA A 96 14.78 -13.49 12.89
C ALA A 96 15.15 -14.96 13.19
N LYS A 97 14.21 -15.72 13.78
CA LYS A 97 14.39 -17.16 14.04
C LYS A 97 14.52 -17.97 12.74
N ASN A 98 13.63 -17.74 11.78
CA ASN A 98 13.57 -18.50 10.54
C ASN A 98 14.82 -18.27 9.68
N LEU A 99 15.28 -17.03 9.53
CA LEU A 99 16.47 -16.71 8.76
C LEU A 99 17.76 -17.18 9.45
N THR A 100 17.83 -17.11 10.78
CA THR A 100 18.94 -17.72 11.54
C THR A 100 19.00 -19.23 11.29
N LYS A 101 17.85 -19.91 11.33
CA LYS A 101 17.76 -21.35 11.05
C LYS A 101 18.12 -21.68 9.60
N LEU A 102 17.68 -20.86 8.65
CA LEU A 102 17.98 -21.01 7.23
C LEU A 102 19.49 -20.95 6.98
N LEU A 103 20.19 -19.96 7.53
CA LEU A 103 21.64 -19.83 7.43
C LEU A 103 22.39 -21.00 8.07
N ALA A 104 21.89 -21.53 9.20
CA ALA A 104 22.49 -22.67 9.87
C ALA A 104 22.33 -23.98 9.06
N GLN A 105 21.21 -24.15 8.35
CA GLN A 105 20.92 -25.33 7.54
C GLN A 105 21.56 -25.27 6.15
N HIS A 106 21.67 -24.06 5.60
CA HIS A 106 22.22 -23.80 4.28
C HIS A 106 23.21 -22.64 4.38
N PRO A 107 24.52 -22.94 4.54
CA PRO A 107 25.54 -21.91 4.46
C PRO A 107 25.53 -21.30 3.05
N LEU A 108 25.09 -20.05 2.96
CA LEU A 108 24.94 -19.33 1.69
C LEU A 108 26.19 -18.49 1.43
N PRO A 109 26.96 -18.77 0.37
CA PRO A 109 28.12 -17.96 0.03
C PRO A 109 27.71 -16.61 -0.60
N GLY A 110 28.63 -15.66 -0.60
CA GLY A 110 28.48 -14.39 -1.31
C GLY A 110 27.57 -13.38 -0.62
N ASP A 111 27.01 -12.48 -1.41
CA ASP A 111 26.26 -11.33 -0.88
C ASP A 111 24.89 -11.71 -0.33
N LEU A 112 24.25 -12.79 -0.83
CA LEU A 112 22.96 -13.23 -0.27
C LEU A 112 23.10 -13.64 1.21
N GLY A 113 24.09 -14.47 1.54
CA GLY A 113 24.34 -14.89 2.91
C GLY A 113 24.61 -13.69 3.83
N ARG A 114 25.50 -12.79 3.41
CA ARG A 114 25.85 -11.57 4.17
C ARG A 114 24.66 -10.64 4.40
N LEU A 115 23.75 -10.54 3.45
CA LEU A 115 22.53 -9.73 3.60
C LEU A 115 21.55 -10.40 4.57
N ILE A 116 21.34 -11.71 4.44
CA ILE A 116 20.45 -12.46 5.36
C ILE A 116 20.99 -12.42 6.79
N GLU A 117 22.31 -12.48 7.00
CA GLU A 117 22.96 -12.40 8.33
C GLU A 117 22.65 -11.09 9.08
N GLN A 118 22.39 -10.00 8.36
CA GLN A 118 22.06 -8.71 8.97
C GLN A 118 20.60 -8.62 9.45
N VAL A 119 19.70 -9.42 8.87
CA VAL A 119 18.26 -9.32 9.14
C VAL A 119 17.88 -9.67 10.58
N PRO A 120 18.38 -10.77 11.21
CA PRO A 120 17.97 -11.15 12.55
C PRO A 120 18.22 -10.08 13.60
N GLU A 121 19.36 -9.39 13.55
CA GLU A 121 19.68 -8.37 14.54
C GLU A 121 18.82 -7.13 14.35
N LEU A 122 18.72 -6.63 13.12
CA LEU A 122 17.84 -5.51 12.78
C LEU A 122 16.38 -5.82 13.16
N ALA A 123 15.90 -7.04 12.92
CA ALA A 123 14.54 -7.44 13.27
C ALA A 123 14.31 -7.45 14.79
N ARG A 124 15.31 -7.84 15.60
CA ARG A 124 15.23 -7.77 17.07
C ARG A 124 15.19 -6.31 17.55
N GLU A 125 16.02 -5.44 16.98
CA GLU A 125 16.02 -4.01 17.30
C GLU A 125 14.64 -3.38 17.02
N ILE A 126 14.10 -3.60 15.81
CA ILE A 126 12.78 -3.09 15.42
C ILE A 126 11.68 -3.69 16.30
N LYS A 127 11.77 -4.97 16.66
CA LYS A 127 10.80 -5.62 17.55
C LYS A 127 10.74 -4.92 18.89
N THR A 128 11.89 -4.62 19.51
CA THR A 128 11.94 -3.90 20.78
C THR A 128 11.30 -2.52 20.65
N GLN A 129 11.57 -1.79 19.56
CA GLN A 129 10.90 -0.50 19.31
C GLN A 129 9.38 -0.66 19.14
N GLN A 130 8.91 -1.72 18.48
CA GLN A 130 7.48 -1.99 18.35
C GLN A 130 6.80 -2.30 19.68
N GLN A 131 7.49 -3.01 20.59
CA GLN A 131 6.97 -3.28 21.92
C GLN A 131 6.86 -2.00 22.75
N PHE A 132 7.87 -1.12 22.69
CA PHE A 132 7.78 0.19 23.34
C PHE A 132 6.65 1.03 22.74
N MET A 133 6.51 1.05 21.42
CA MET A 133 5.42 1.76 20.75
C MET A 133 4.05 1.24 21.17
N PHE A 134 3.88 -0.08 21.30
CA PHE A 134 2.65 -0.69 21.83
C PHE A 134 2.32 -0.14 23.22
N THR A 135 3.27 -0.16 24.16
CA THR A 135 3.07 0.36 25.52
C THR A 135 2.73 1.84 25.51
N ALA A 136 3.44 2.67 24.74
CA ALA A 136 3.17 4.10 24.68
C ALA A 136 1.78 4.41 24.06
N CYS A 137 1.38 3.68 23.02
CA CYS A 137 0.05 3.79 22.43
C CYS A 137 -1.06 3.31 23.37
N GLU A 138 -0.80 2.29 24.19
CA GLU A 138 -1.71 1.78 25.21
C GLU A 138 -1.95 2.81 26.32
N GLU A 139 -0.90 3.51 26.77
CA GLU A 139 -0.99 4.55 27.82
C GLU A 139 -1.79 5.79 27.37
N ILE A 140 -1.71 6.16 26.09
CA ILE A 140 -2.38 7.37 25.55
C ILE A 140 -3.78 7.06 25.04
N GLY A 141 -4.03 5.80 24.65
CA GLY A 141 -5.24 5.38 23.97
C GLY A 141 -6.48 5.51 24.84
N ASP A 142 -7.19 6.64 24.72
CA ASP A 142 -8.59 6.75 25.15
C ASP A 142 -9.49 6.08 24.10
N PHE A 143 -9.59 4.74 24.18
CA PHE A 143 -10.31 3.89 23.24
C PHE A 143 -11.83 4.00 23.45
N ARG A 144 -12.42 5.07 22.93
CA ARG A 144 -13.88 5.26 22.89
C ARG A 144 -14.49 4.47 21.75
N ALA A 145 -15.73 3.99 21.92
CA ALA A 145 -16.48 3.35 20.85
C ALA A 145 -16.57 4.27 19.63
N GLY A 146 -16.30 3.73 18.44
CA GLY A 146 -16.46 4.45 17.18
C GLY A 146 -16.65 3.48 16.02
N GLU A 147 -17.30 3.92 14.95
CA GLU A 147 -17.57 3.03 13.81
C GLU A 147 -16.35 2.92 12.88
N ASP A 148 -16.10 1.72 12.33
CA ASP A 148 -15.18 1.48 11.21
C ASP A 148 -15.85 1.72 9.84
N MET A 149 -15.12 1.55 8.74
CA MET A 149 -15.64 1.76 7.37
C MET A 149 -16.79 0.79 7.00
N GLU A 150 -16.94 -0.31 7.75
CA GLU A 150 -17.99 -1.31 7.56
C GLU A 150 -19.16 -1.11 8.56
N GLY A 151 -19.15 0.00 9.31
CA GLY A 151 -20.18 0.32 10.30
C GLY A 151 -20.08 -0.51 11.58
N ARG A 152 -18.97 -1.20 11.83
CA ARG A 152 -18.76 -1.94 13.09
C ARG A 152 -18.23 -1.01 14.16
N GLU A 153 -18.83 -1.04 15.34
CA GLU A 153 -18.27 -0.36 16.50
C GLU A 153 -16.95 -1.01 16.92
N ARG A 154 -15.85 -0.25 16.80
CA ARG A 154 -14.52 -0.60 17.27
C ARG A 154 -13.99 0.54 18.15
N PRO A 155 -13.44 0.23 19.34
CA PRO A 155 -12.80 1.25 20.16
C PRO A 155 -11.64 1.91 19.42
N ARG A 156 -11.65 3.24 19.30
CA ARG A 156 -10.66 4.02 18.53
C ARG A 156 -10.24 5.28 19.28
N HIS A 157 -8.94 5.57 19.24
CA HIS A 157 -8.36 6.83 19.70
C HIS A 157 -7.92 7.66 18.49
N ARG A 158 -8.53 8.83 18.29
CA ARG A 158 -8.20 9.72 17.14
C ARG A 158 -7.31 10.86 17.62
N PHE A 159 -6.20 11.08 16.93
CA PHE A 159 -5.35 12.24 17.19
C PHE A 159 -6.03 13.49 16.64
N VAL A 160 -6.33 14.45 17.51
CA VAL A 160 -7.04 15.68 17.14
C VAL A 160 -6.21 16.47 16.13
N GLY A 161 -6.81 16.78 14.98
CA GLY A 161 -6.11 17.45 13.87
C GLY A 161 -4.99 16.59 13.24
N GLY A 162 -4.95 15.28 13.50
CA GLY A 162 -3.86 14.41 13.06
C GLY A 162 -2.57 14.57 13.86
N VAL A 163 -2.54 15.42 14.90
CA VAL A 163 -1.31 15.75 15.65
C VAL A 163 -0.97 14.64 16.63
N VAL A 164 0.13 13.94 16.36
CA VAL A 164 0.66 12.87 17.21
C VAL A 164 1.54 13.48 18.32
N PRO A 165 1.44 13.01 19.57
CA PRO A 165 2.32 13.45 20.66
C PRO A 165 3.80 13.28 20.31
N GLU A 166 4.64 14.23 20.72
CA GLU A 166 6.05 14.28 20.30
C GLU A 166 6.82 12.99 20.63
N HIS A 167 6.62 12.41 21.81
CA HIS A 167 7.27 11.15 22.16
C HIS A 167 6.86 9.96 21.26
N ILE A 168 5.58 9.88 20.84
CA ILE A 168 5.14 8.86 19.87
C ILE A 168 5.75 9.15 18.49
N ARG A 169 5.84 10.42 18.10
CA ARG A 169 6.47 10.83 16.84
C ARG A 169 7.96 10.46 16.82
N GLU A 170 8.70 10.72 17.90
CA GLU A 170 10.11 10.34 18.05
C GLU A 170 10.30 8.82 17.94
N MET A 171 9.47 8.04 18.63
CA MET A 171 9.49 6.58 18.52
C MET A 171 9.14 6.10 17.10
N GLY A 172 8.18 6.76 16.45
CA GLY A 172 7.82 6.50 15.06
C GLY A 172 8.97 6.79 14.09
N ILE A 173 9.82 7.78 14.37
CA ILE A 173 11.01 8.09 13.56
C ILE A 173 12.03 6.95 13.64
N GLU A 174 12.25 6.37 14.82
CA GLU A 174 13.14 5.22 14.97
C GLU A 174 12.58 3.97 14.27
N LEU A 175 11.27 3.72 14.38
CA LEU A 175 10.61 2.65 13.62
C LEU A 175 10.72 2.85 12.11
N LYS A 176 10.48 4.07 11.62
CA LYS A 176 10.65 4.44 10.21
C LYS A 176 12.08 4.12 9.73
N LYS A 177 13.11 4.52 10.48
CA LYS A 177 14.52 4.24 10.14
C LYS A 177 14.78 2.73 10.08
N GLY A 178 14.29 1.98 11.07
CA GLY A 178 14.43 0.53 11.12
C GLY A 178 13.78 -0.17 9.92
N PHE A 179 12.52 0.15 9.63
CA PHE A 179 11.80 -0.43 8.49
C PHE A 179 12.36 0.02 7.13
N SER A 180 12.93 1.22 7.03
CA SER A 180 13.67 1.65 5.82
C SER A 180 14.85 0.72 5.55
N LYS A 181 15.70 0.48 6.56
CA LYS A 181 16.85 -0.44 6.42
C LYS A 181 16.42 -1.86 6.08
N LEU A 182 15.35 -2.34 6.72
CA LEU A 182 14.82 -3.69 6.47
C LEU A 182 14.27 -3.81 5.03
N THR A 183 13.60 -2.77 4.55
CA THR A 183 13.11 -2.66 3.16
C THR A 183 14.28 -2.68 2.18
N ASP A 184 15.35 -1.92 2.43
CA ASP A 184 16.54 -1.89 1.58
C ASP A 184 17.22 -3.27 1.49
N LEU A 185 17.34 -3.98 2.63
CA LEU A 185 17.88 -5.34 2.66
C LEU A 185 17.01 -6.30 1.85
N PHE A 186 15.70 -6.31 2.06
CA PHE A 186 14.81 -7.21 1.33
C PHE A 186 14.74 -6.90 -0.16
N THR A 187 14.83 -5.63 -0.56
CA THR A 187 14.88 -5.22 -1.98
C THR A 187 16.11 -5.84 -2.66
N ARG A 188 17.29 -5.69 -2.06
CA ARG A 188 18.52 -6.29 -2.60
C ARG A 188 18.46 -7.82 -2.65
N LEU A 189 17.85 -8.44 -1.63
CA LEU A 189 17.65 -9.89 -1.60
C LEU A 189 16.71 -10.35 -2.73
N THR A 190 15.61 -9.64 -2.96
CA THR A 190 14.69 -9.96 -4.07
C THR A 190 15.34 -9.74 -5.44
N ASP A 191 16.20 -8.74 -5.59
CA ASP A 191 16.93 -8.47 -6.84
C ASP A 191 17.90 -9.61 -7.16
N ILE A 192 18.71 -10.05 -6.18
CA ILE A 192 19.63 -11.19 -6.34
C ILE A 192 18.85 -12.47 -6.68
N LEU A 193 17.73 -12.74 -6.01
CA LEU A 193 16.91 -13.91 -6.30
C LEU A 193 16.32 -13.86 -7.71
N LYS A 194 15.94 -12.66 -8.19
CA LYS A 194 15.46 -12.46 -9.56
C LYS A 194 16.54 -12.71 -10.60
N GLU A 195 17.75 -12.17 -10.40
CA GLU A 195 18.90 -12.44 -11.27
C GLU A 195 19.25 -13.94 -11.32
N ALA A 196 19.18 -14.62 -10.17
CA ALA A 196 19.42 -16.06 -10.09
C ALA A 196 18.36 -16.89 -10.82
N MET A 197 17.09 -16.46 -10.79
CA MET A 197 15.99 -17.08 -11.56
C MET A 197 16.15 -16.87 -13.08
N ASP A 198 16.65 -15.72 -13.51
CA ASP A 198 16.84 -15.41 -14.94
C ASP A 198 18.11 -16.07 -15.54
N GLY A 199 18.85 -16.85 -14.73
CA GLY A 199 19.96 -17.68 -15.17
C GLY A 199 21.30 -16.95 -15.28
N GLU A 200 21.41 -15.72 -14.77
CA GLU A 200 22.62 -14.91 -14.86
C GLU A 200 23.72 -15.31 -13.85
N GLY A 201 23.53 -16.39 -13.08
CA GLY A 201 24.58 -16.97 -12.23
C GLY A 201 25.08 -16.05 -11.10
N ALA A 202 24.38 -14.95 -10.84
CA ALA A 202 24.71 -14.00 -9.79
C ALA A 202 24.17 -14.51 -8.45
N GLY A 203 25.06 -14.90 -7.53
CA GLY A 203 24.71 -15.15 -6.12
C GLY A 203 24.92 -16.56 -5.58
N GLY A 204 25.41 -17.51 -6.38
CA GLY A 204 25.83 -18.83 -5.88
C GLY A 204 24.68 -19.77 -5.46
N ILE A 205 23.47 -19.55 -5.99
CA ILE A 205 22.25 -20.30 -5.69
C ILE A 205 21.64 -20.86 -6.98
N ALA A 206 21.07 -22.07 -6.90
CA ALA A 206 20.41 -22.71 -8.04
C ALA A 206 19.07 -22.02 -8.38
N SER A 207 18.73 -21.92 -9.67
CA SER A 207 17.47 -21.31 -10.16
C SER A 207 16.25 -21.83 -9.41
N HIS A 208 16.13 -23.14 -9.22
CA HIS A 208 15.00 -23.74 -8.51
C HIS A 208 14.85 -23.25 -7.06
N GLN A 209 15.96 -23.05 -6.35
CA GLN A 209 15.95 -22.52 -4.99
C GLN A 209 15.61 -21.03 -4.98
N ALA A 210 16.06 -20.28 -5.99
CA ALA A 210 15.68 -18.88 -6.15
C ALA A 210 14.17 -18.72 -6.42
N GLU A 211 13.59 -19.59 -7.25
CA GLU A 211 12.14 -19.63 -7.51
C GLU A 211 11.31 -19.92 -6.25
N GLU A 212 11.81 -20.78 -5.36
CA GLU A 212 11.14 -21.08 -4.09
C GLU A 212 11.22 -19.90 -3.10
N TRP A 213 12.37 -19.21 -3.06
CA TRP A 213 12.62 -18.17 -2.06
C TRP A 213 12.11 -16.80 -2.47
N TYR A 214 12.05 -16.50 -3.77
CA TYR A 214 11.61 -15.20 -4.27
C TYR A 214 10.22 -14.78 -3.74
N PRO A 215 9.17 -15.63 -3.77
CA PRO A 215 7.88 -15.30 -3.17
C PRO A 215 7.97 -14.98 -1.68
N LEU A 216 8.79 -15.73 -0.94
CA LEU A 216 8.92 -15.58 0.50
C LEU A 216 9.54 -14.21 0.82
N PHE A 217 10.66 -13.87 0.19
CA PHE A 217 11.31 -12.58 0.38
C PHE A 217 10.49 -11.41 -0.14
N GLY A 218 9.73 -11.58 -1.23
CA GLY A 218 8.80 -10.56 -1.69
C GLY A 218 7.67 -10.29 -0.70
N SER A 219 7.13 -11.32 -0.04
CA SER A 219 6.17 -11.15 1.08
C SER A 219 6.77 -10.35 2.24
N LEU A 220 8.03 -10.64 2.59
CA LEU A 220 8.76 -9.93 3.63
C LEU A 220 9.01 -8.46 3.27
N LEU A 221 9.40 -8.22 2.01
CA LEU A 221 9.60 -6.88 1.45
C LEU A 221 8.31 -6.05 1.54
N ALA A 222 7.19 -6.58 1.04
CA ALA A 222 5.91 -5.88 1.04
C ALA A 222 5.47 -5.50 2.47
N ARG A 223 5.66 -6.40 3.43
CA ARG A 223 5.32 -6.12 4.83
C ARG A 223 6.26 -5.09 5.48
N ALA A 224 7.54 -5.10 5.14
CA ALA A 224 8.50 -4.07 5.59
C ALA A 224 8.16 -2.69 4.99
N GLN A 225 7.84 -2.63 3.70
CA GLN A 225 7.43 -1.42 2.99
C GLN A 225 6.17 -0.81 3.59
N GLY A 226 5.11 -1.61 3.80
CA GLY A 226 3.86 -1.10 4.40
C GLY A 226 4.07 -0.51 5.81
N ASN A 227 4.97 -1.07 6.61
CA ASN A 227 5.34 -0.47 7.90
C ASN A 227 6.15 0.82 7.72
N TRP A 228 7.10 0.87 6.78
CA TRP A 228 7.85 2.09 6.48
C TRP A 228 6.94 3.22 6.01
N GLU A 229 5.96 2.93 5.15
CA GLU A 229 4.97 3.89 4.66
C GLU A 229 4.09 4.42 5.80
N LEU A 230 3.60 3.53 6.68
CA LEU A 230 2.84 3.94 7.86
C LEU A 230 3.65 4.89 8.74
N TRP A 231 4.88 4.51 9.12
CA TRP A 231 5.68 5.34 10.02
C TRP A 231 6.16 6.63 9.34
N THR A 232 6.29 6.63 8.02
CA THR A 232 6.47 7.86 7.24
C THR A 232 5.24 8.76 7.35
N ALA A 233 4.04 8.23 7.15
CA ALA A 233 2.80 8.99 7.31
C ALA A 233 2.58 9.48 8.76
N PHE A 234 2.95 8.67 9.76
CA PHE A 234 2.82 9.00 11.18
C PHE A 234 3.76 10.12 11.65
N THR A 235 4.92 10.27 11.01
CA THR A 235 5.99 11.18 11.44
C THR A 235 6.17 12.41 10.56
N CYS A 236 5.56 12.41 9.37
CA CYS A 236 5.58 13.55 8.46
C CYS A 236 4.89 14.76 9.09
N GLU A 237 5.45 15.95 8.86
CA GLU A 237 4.77 17.20 9.17
C GLU A 237 3.69 17.46 8.12
N ASP A 238 2.49 17.80 8.58
CA ASP A 238 1.38 18.09 7.69
C ASP A 238 1.53 19.52 7.12
N PRO A 239 1.30 19.73 5.81
CA PRO A 239 1.42 21.05 5.22
C PRO A 239 0.33 21.99 5.75
N GLN A 240 0.71 23.25 6.03
CA GLN A 240 -0.17 24.25 6.66
C GLN A 240 -1.42 24.59 5.82
N ASP A 241 -1.34 24.48 4.49
CA ASP A 241 -2.40 24.85 3.54
C ASP A 241 -3.22 23.66 3.00
N SER A 242 -3.04 22.47 3.57
CA SER A 242 -3.76 21.26 3.16
C SER A 242 -4.37 20.53 4.37
N PRO A 243 -5.44 19.74 4.18
CA PRO A 243 -5.94 18.88 5.24
C PRO A 243 -4.84 17.96 5.78
N PRO A 244 -4.71 17.81 7.10
CA PRO A 244 -3.68 16.98 7.69
C PRO A 244 -3.91 15.50 7.36
N MET A 245 -2.87 14.68 7.51
CA MET A 245 -3.01 13.24 7.52
C MET A 245 -3.86 12.83 8.73
N ALA A 246 -4.94 12.06 8.51
CA ALA A 246 -5.69 11.49 9.61
C ALA A 246 -4.87 10.36 10.23
N ARG A 247 -4.64 10.43 11.54
CA ARG A 247 -3.92 9.41 12.30
C ARG A 247 -4.79 8.95 13.47
N TRP A 248 -4.88 7.64 13.68
CA TRP A 248 -5.65 7.08 14.79
C TRP A 248 -5.12 5.71 15.22
N LEU A 249 -5.52 5.28 16.41
CA LEU A 249 -5.31 3.95 16.94
C LEU A 249 -6.66 3.22 16.98
N THR A 250 -6.67 1.95 16.61
CA THR A 250 -7.85 1.07 16.71
C THR A 250 -7.52 -0.12 17.58
N LEU A 251 -8.38 -0.44 18.54
CA LEU A 251 -8.27 -1.69 19.29
C LEU A 251 -8.71 -2.84 18.39
N ALA A 252 -7.83 -3.80 18.17
CA ALA A 252 -8.11 -4.98 17.37
C ALA A 252 -8.15 -6.21 18.29
N GLU A 253 -9.22 -6.99 18.22
CA GLU A 253 -9.28 -8.28 18.90
C GLU A 253 -8.34 -9.28 18.22
N SER A 254 -7.53 -9.99 19.01
CA SER A 254 -6.59 -11.01 18.54
C SER A 254 -6.66 -12.24 19.44
N GLY A 255 -7.77 -12.96 19.36
CA GLY A 255 -8.02 -14.14 20.19
C GLY A 255 -8.16 -13.75 21.67
N SER A 256 -7.33 -14.32 22.54
CA SER A 256 -7.35 -14.03 23.98
C SER A 256 -6.65 -12.74 24.38
N PHE A 257 -6.00 -12.06 23.44
CA PHE A 257 -5.31 -10.78 23.66
C PHE A 257 -5.87 -9.73 22.70
N TYR A 258 -5.67 -8.45 23.03
CA TYR A 258 -5.88 -7.37 22.06
C TYR A 258 -4.56 -6.92 21.46
N ASP A 259 -4.67 -6.31 20.28
CA ASP A 259 -3.60 -5.58 19.62
C ASP A 259 -4.05 -4.13 19.41
N ILE A 260 -3.09 -3.25 19.18
CA ILE A 260 -3.34 -1.87 18.79
C ILE A 260 -2.92 -1.74 17.33
N GLU A 261 -3.85 -1.28 16.50
CA GLU A 261 -3.61 -1.00 15.10
C GLU A 261 -3.40 0.51 14.92
N ALA A 262 -2.16 0.89 14.62
CA ALA A 262 -1.84 2.26 14.23
C ALA A 262 -2.22 2.45 12.76
N ASN A 263 -2.94 3.53 12.48
CA ASN A 263 -3.52 3.80 11.17
C ASN A 263 -3.22 5.23 10.73
N ALA A 264 -2.88 5.41 9.46
CA ALA A 264 -2.74 6.71 8.82
C ALA A 264 -3.44 6.72 7.46
N SER A 265 -4.20 7.78 7.16
CA SER A 265 -4.88 7.91 5.88
C SER A 265 -5.07 9.38 5.50
N PRO A 266 -4.88 9.75 4.22
CA PRO A 266 -5.14 11.11 3.78
C PRO A 266 -6.63 11.43 3.89
N ILE A 267 -6.99 12.61 4.42
CA ILE A 267 -8.40 13.04 4.51
C ILE A 267 -8.99 13.26 3.10
N LEU A 268 -8.17 13.75 2.17
CA LEU A 268 -8.54 13.94 0.77
C LEU A 268 -7.57 13.18 -0.11
N ALA A 269 -8.10 12.49 -1.12
CA ALA A 269 -7.27 11.86 -2.15
C ALA A 269 -6.55 12.86 -3.07
N ALA A 270 -6.81 14.16 -2.92
CA ALA A 270 -6.40 15.20 -3.84
C ALA A 270 -4.90 15.21 -4.15
N GLU A 271 -4.05 15.20 -3.12
CA GLU A 271 -2.60 15.21 -3.31
C GLU A 271 -2.10 13.90 -3.90
N THR A 272 -2.65 12.79 -3.42
CA THR A 272 -2.25 11.47 -3.87
C THR A 272 -2.61 11.22 -5.33
N LEU A 273 -3.83 11.59 -5.74
CA LEU A 273 -4.25 11.53 -7.13
C LEU A 273 -3.47 12.53 -7.99
N ARG A 274 -3.09 13.72 -7.50
CA ARG A 274 -2.18 14.61 -8.24
C ARG A 274 -0.84 13.95 -8.52
N ARG A 275 -0.22 13.39 -7.49
CA ARG A 275 1.12 12.81 -7.60
C ARG A 275 1.14 11.57 -8.48
N ASN A 276 0.15 10.70 -8.35
CA ASN A 276 0.20 9.37 -8.98
C ASN A 276 -0.63 9.28 -10.26
N LEU A 277 -1.71 10.06 -10.40
CA LEU A 277 -2.61 10.02 -11.57
C LEU A 277 -2.47 11.28 -12.43
N TRP A 278 -2.87 12.45 -11.91
CA TRP A 278 -3.06 13.64 -12.75
C TRP A 278 -1.79 14.19 -13.37
N ASN A 279 -0.65 14.08 -12.67
CA ASN A 279 0.64 14.59 -13.16
C ASN A 279 1.47 13.56 -13.92
N VAL A 280 1.05 12.29 -13.94
CA VAL A 280 1.83 11.19 -14.54
C VAL A 280 1.13 10.65 -15.78
N ALA A 281 -0.20 10.56 -15.76
CA ALA A 281 -0.97 10.01 -16.87
C ALA A 281 -0.81 10.83 -18.17
N TYR A 282 -0.80 10.16 -19.32
CA TYR A 282 -0.82 10.82 -20.63
C TYR A 282 -2.05 11.72 -20.80
N GLY A 283 -3.19 11.26 -20.30
CA GLY A 283 -4.41 12.06 -20.20
C GLY A 283 -5.49 11.35 -19.41
N VAL A 284 -6.40 12.12 -18.83
CA VAL A 284 -7.49 11.56 -18.02
C VAL A 284 -8.82 12.23 -18.35
N LEU A 285 -9.82 11.41 -18.65
CA LEU A 285 -11.22 11.78 -18.75
C LEU A 285 -11.96 11.18 -17.56
N VAL A 286 -12.77 12.01 -16.89
CA VAL A 286 -13.65 11.57 -15.80
C VAL A 286 -15.08 11.90 -16.19
N THR A 287 -15.95 10.90 -16.20
CA THR A 287 -17.38 11.06 -16.46
C THR A 287 -18.18 10.47 -15.30
N SER A 288 -19.28 11.13 -14.96
CA SER A 288 -20.33 10.62 -14.08
C SER A 288 -21.51 11.59 -14.06
N ALA A 289 -22.71 11.07 -13.82
CA ALA A 289 -23.93 11.87 -13.69
C ALA A 289 -23.89 12.86 -12.51
N THR A 290 -23.06 12.63 -11.49
CA THR A 290 -23.13 13.32 -10.18
C THR A 290 -21.83 14.01 -9.78
N LEU A 291 -20.96 14.38 -10.72
CA LEU A 291 -19.71 15.08 -10.41
C LEU A 291 -19.92 16.48 -9.81
N THR A 292 -20.96 17.20 -10.25
CA THR A 292 -21.22 18.56 -9.76
C THR A 292 -22.02 18.56 -8.47
N ALA A 293 -21.67 19.44 -7.54
CA ALA A 293 -22.50 19.80 -6.41
C ALA A 293 -22.97 21.24 -6.59
N LEU A 294 -24.28 21.48 -6.51
CA LEU A 294 -24.88 22.81 -6.71
C LEU A 294 -24.47 23.46 -8.05
N GLY A 295 -24.31 22.66 -9.11
CA GLY A 295 -23.95 23.12 -10.45
C GLY A 295 -22.47 23.44 -10.66
N THR A 296 -21.61 23.30 -9.64
CA THR A 296 -20.16 23.53 -9.78
C THR A 296 -19.36 22.24 -9.53
N PHE A 297 -18.15 22.19 -10.09
CA PHE A 297 -17.21 21.08 -9.87
C PHE A 297 -16.35 21.27 -8.62
N ASP A 298 -16.55 22.33 -7.83
CA ASP A 298 -15.63 22.74 -6.76
C ASP A 298 -15.42 21.64 -5.72
N ARG A 299 -16.50 20.94 -5.34
CA ARG A 299 -16.43 19.80 -4.40
C ARG A 299 -15.58 18.66 -4.97
N TYR A 300 -15.77 18.32 -6.25
CA TYR A 300 -14.98 17.26 -6.88
C TYR A 300 -13.53 17.70 -7.07
N ARG A 301 -13.27 18.95 -7.51
CA ARG A 301 -11.91 19.53 -7.60
C ARG A 301 -11.18 19.48 -6.27
N MET A 302 -11.85 19.80 -5.18
CA MET A 302 -11.30 19.78 -3.83
C MET A 302 -10.94 18.35 -3.39
N ARG A 303 -11.84 17.37 -3.59
CA ARG A 303 -11.61 15.98 -3.16
C ARG A 303 -10.64 15.21 -4.04
N ALA A 304 -10.76 15.36 -5.35
CA ALA A 304 -9.98 14.64 -6.35
C ALA A 304 -8.65 15.33 -6.66
N GLY A 305 -8.51 16.62 -6.36
CA GLY A 305 -7.28 17.36 -6.62
C GLY A 305 -7.08 17.74 -8.08
N LEU A 306 -8.14 17.99 -8.84
CA LEU A 306 -8.04 18.29 -10.27
C LEU A 306 -7.02 19.41 -10.57
N PRO A 307 -6.20 19.27 -11.63
CA PRO A 307 -5.29 20.31 -12.09
C PRO A 307 -5.98 21.65 -12.38
N ARG A 308 -5.26 22.76 -12.31
CA ARG A 308 -5.85 24.09 -12.58
C ARG A 308 -6.33 24.23 -14.02
N ASN A 309 -5.63 23.60 -14.95
CA ASN A 309 -5.94 23.55 -16.38
C ASN A 309 -6.97 22.46 -16.75
N ALA A 310 -7.55 21.74 -15.78
CA ALA A 310 -8.58 20.76 -16.07
C ALA A 310 -9.83 21.44 -16.67
N VAL A 311 -10.25 20.95 -17.84
CA VAL A 311 -11.48 21.40 -18.49
C VAL A 311 -12.66 20.65 -17.88
N THR A 312 -13.69 21.38 -17.48
CA THR A 312 -14.91 20.82 -16.90
C THR A 312 -16.12 21.23 -17.74
N ALA A 313 -17.00 20.28 -18.05
CA ALA A 313 -18.22 20.53 -18.81
C ALA A 313 -19.40 19.82 -18.14
N VAL A 314 -20.55 20.47 -18.09
CA VAL A 314 -21.82 19.85 -17.68
C VAL A 314 -22.61 19.56 -18.94
N VAL A 315 -22.96 18.29 -19.15
CA VAL A 315 -23.87 17.89 -20.23
C VAL A 315 -25.29 17.88 -19.65
N PRO A 316 -26.25 18.62 -20.24
CA PRO A 316 -27.61 18.66 -19.73
C PRO A 316 -28.28 17.28 -19.83
N SER A 317 -29.16 16.99 -18.86
CA SER A 317 -29.97 15.77 -18.91
C SER A 317 -30.85 15.80 -20.17
N PRO A 318 -30.93 14.70 -20.94
CA PRO A 318 -31.84 14.62 -22.09
C PRO A 318 -33.31 14.47 -21.66
N PHE A 319 -33.60 14.31 -20.37
CA PHE A 319 -34.93 14.09 -19.84
C PHE A 319 -35.59 15.39 -19.37
N HIS A 320 -36.86 15.59 -19.75
CA HIS A 320 -37.70 16.67 -19.24
C HIS A 320 -38.37 16.26 -17.92
N HIS A 321 -37.60 16.30 -16.82
CA HIS A 321 -38.09 15.88 -15.49
C HIS A 321 -39.37 16.59 -15.03
N ALA A 322 -39.56 17.85 -15.46
CA ALA A 322 -40.77 18.62 -15.17
C ALA A 322 -42.05 18.06 -15.82
N GLU A 323 -41.92 17.30 -16.90
CA GLU A 323 -43.04 16.70 -17.66
C GLU A 323 -43.20 15.20 -17.35
N ALA A 324 -42.24 14.61 -16.63
CA ALA A 324 -42.15 13.18 -16.37
C ALA A 324 -42.52 12.78 -14.93
N GLY A 325 -42.74 13.74 -14.03
CA GLY A 325 -43.21 13.49 -12.66
C GLY A 325 -44.73 13.38 -12.60
N VAL A 326 -45.25 12.30 -11.99
CA VAL A 326 -46.67 12.14 -11.62
C VAL A 326 -47.02 12.99 -10.41
#